data_AF-A0A0S2KD05-F1
#
_entry.id   AF-A0A0S2KD05-F1
#
_cell.length_a   1.000
_cell.length_b   1.000
_cell.length_c   1.000
_cell.angle_alpha   90.00
_cell.angle_beta   90.00
_cell.angle_gamma   90.00
#
_symmetry.space_group_name_H-M   'P 1'
#
loop_
_entity.id
_entity.type
_entity.pdbx_description
1 polymer ?
#
loop_
_entity_poly.entity_id
_entity_poly.type
_entity_poly.pdbx_seq_one_letter_code
_entity_poly.pdbx_strand_id
1 'polypeptide(L)' 'MSLKEKRNRPRTPDVEPDLLEQGISQLELEIRTLQDWIGSIGPGEVEHRRSYEDMLRSRQEMLVSLKRQQTELAQKSSK' A
#
# COMPACT_ATOMS: atom_id res chain seq x y z
N MET A 1 43.92 -14.27 12.00
CA MET A 1 42.85 -15.26 11.78
C MET A 1 41.56 -14.52 11.46
N SER A 2 40.81 -15.02 10.48
CA SER A 2 39.62 -14.42 9.89
C SER A 2 38.36 -14.82 10.66
N LEU A 3 37.55 -13.86 11.09
CA LEU A 3 36.15 -14.08 11.43
C LEU A 3 35.29 -13.30 10.43
N LYS A 4 35.08 -13.91 9.25
CA LYS A 4 34.05 -13.49 8.31
C LYS A 4 32.71 -13.89 8.91
N GLU A 5 32.14 -13.00 9.72
CA GLU A 5 30.78 -13.11 10.19
C GLU A 5 29.85 -13.02 8.97
N LYS A 6 29.43 -14.20 8.48
CA LYS A 6 28.45 -14.32 7.43
C LYS A 6 27.13 -13.79 8.00
N ARG A 7 26.89 -12.47 7.88
CA ARG A 7 25.55 -11.87 8.05
C ARG A 7 24.66 -12.48 6.99
N ASN A 8 24.05 -13.61 7.33
CA ASN A 8 22.96 -14.23 6.60
C ASN A 8 21.74 -13.34 6.85
N ARG A 9 21.69 -12.17 6.20
CA ARG A 9 20.45 -11.41 6.10
C ARG A 9 19.50 -12.30 5.31
N PRO A 10 18.34 -12.70 5.84
CA PRO A 10 17.33 -13.34 5.01
C PRO A 10 17.07 -12.41 3.82
N ARG A 11 17.39 -12.90 2.62
CA ARG A 11 16.99 -12.28 1.37
C ARG A 11 15.47 -12.30 1.38
N THR A 12 14.90 -11.11 1.16
CA THR A 12 13.47 -10.74 1.23
C THR A 12 12.85 -10.86 2.63
N PRO A 13 12.40 -9.75 3.25
CA PRO A 13 11.39 -9.89 4.29
C PRO A 13 10.19 -10.54 3.62
N ASP A 14 9.87 -11.77 4.00
CA ASP A 14 8.55 -12.33 3.75
C ASP A 14 7.59 -11.34 4.43
N VAL A 15 6.84 -10.59 3.62
CA VAL A 15 5.80 -9.71 4.16
C VAL A 15 4.79 -10.65 4.78
N GLU A 16 4.67 -10.61 6.11
CA GLU A 16 3.70 -11.47 6.79
C GLU A 16 2.31 -11.22 6.19
N PRO A 17 1.57 -12.27 5.80
CA PRO A 17 0.26 -12.13 5.15
C PRO A 17 -0.68 -11.20 5.93
N ASP A 18 -0.64 -11.26 7.26
CA ASP A 18 -1.42 -10.42 8.15
C ASP A 18 -1.04 -8.93 8.05
N LEU A 19 0.26 -8.62 7.89
CA LEU A 19 0.73 -7.24 7.68
C LEU A 19 0.29 -6.70 6.31
N LEU A 20 0.26 -7.56 5.30
CA LEU A 20 -0.22 -7.20 3.98
C LEU A 20 -1.73 -6.90 3.98
N GLU A 21 -2.52 -7.74 4.66
CA GLU A 21 -3.97 -7.55 4.82
C GLU A 21 -4.29 -6.29 5.62
N GLN A 22 -3.54 -6.02 6.70
CA GLN A 22 -3.65 -4.78 7.46
C GLN A 22 -3.32 -3.56 6.59
N GLY A 23 -2.25 -3.62 5.80
CA GLY A 23 -1.86 -2.54 4.89
C GLY A 23 -2.91 -2.26 3.82
N ILE A 24 -3.53 -3.30 3.26
CA ILE A 24 -4.65 -3.19 2.30
C ILE A 24 -5.85 -2.53 2.98
N SER A 25 -6.24 -3.01 4.17
CA SER A 25 -7.39 -2.48 4.91
C SER A 25 -7.21 -1.01 5.28
N GLN A 26 -6.01 -0.64 5.71
CA GLN A 26 -5.65 0.74 6.02
C GLN A 26 -5.74 1.64 4.78
N LEU A 27 -5.22 1.19 3.63
CA LEU A 27 -5.30 1.95 2.39
C LEU A 27 -6.73 2.11 1.88
N GLU A 28 -7.58 1.11 2.05
CA GLU A 28 -9.00 1.21 1.69
C GLU A 28 -9.73 2.26 2.56
N LEU A 29 -9.39 2.36 3.85
CA LEU A 29 -9.90 3.41 4.73
C LEU A 29 -9.41 4.80 4.31
N GLU A 30 -8.12 4.94 3.99
CA GLU A 30 -7.55 6.19 3.50
C GLU A 30 -8.20 6.64 2.19
N ILE A 31 -8.44 5.73 1.26
CA ILE A 31 -9.13 6.00 0.00
C ILE A 31 -10.54 6.54 0.26
N ARG A 32 -11.33 5.88 1.12
CA ARG A 32 -12.68 6.35 1.46
C ARG A 32 -12.66 7.73 2.09
N THR A 33 -11.73 7.96 3.02
CA THR A 33 -11.55 9.25 3.68
C THR A 33 -11.24 10.36 2.67
N LEU A 34 -10.33 10.10 1.72
CA LEU A 34 -10.00 11.05 0.66
C LEU A 34 -11.19 11.32 -0.28
N GLN A 35 -11.98 10.30 -0.61
CA GLN A 35 -13.19 10.46 -1.43
C GLN A 35 -14.23 11.34 -0.72
N ASP A 36 -14.45 11.11 0.58
CA ASP A 36 -15.35 11.93 1.39
C ASP A 36 -14.88 13.38 1.46
N TRP A 37 -13.58 13.60 1.66
CA TRP A 37 -13.00 14.95 1.66
C TRP A 37 -13.18 15.63 0.31
N ILE A 38 -12.85 14.97 -0.81
CA ILE A 38 -13.06 15.51 -2.16
C ILE A 38 -14.53 15.87 -2.41
N GLY A 39 -15.46 15.04 -1.94
CA GLY A 39 -16.90 15.29 -2.02
C GLY A 39 -17.36 16.51 -1.21
N SER A 40 -16.67 16.82 -0.11
CA SER A 40 -16.97 17.96 0.76
C SER A 40 -16.40 19.30 0.28
N ILE A 41 -15.45 19.28 -0.68
CA ILE A 41 -14.78 20.48 -1.17
C ILE A 41 -15.73 21.34 -2.00
N GLY A 42 -15.76 22.64 -1.69
CA GLY A 42 -16.62 23.60 -2.38
C GLY A 42 -16.26 23.78 -3.86
N PRO A 43 -17.16 24.30 -4.70
CA PRO A 43 -16.91 24.51 -6.13
C PRO A 43 -15.81 25.55 -6.43
N GLY A 44 -15.41 26.37 -5.45
CA GLY A 44 -14.34 27.36 -5.58
C GLY A 44 -12.94 26.87 -5.20
N GLU A 45 -12.81 25.67 -4.64
CA GLU A 45 -11.57 25.15 -4.06
C GLU A 45 -10.86 24.15 -4.99
N VAL A 46 -10.66 24.57 -6.24
CA VAL A 46 -10.17 23.72 -7.35
C VAL A 46 -8.78 23.12 -7.05
N GLU A 47 -7.87 23.90 -6.46
CA GLU A 47 -6.50 23.44 -6.18
C GLU A 47 -6.45 22.43 -5.03
N HIS A 48 -7.28 22.60 -3.99
CA HIS A 48 -7.42 21.60 -2.93
C HIS A 48 -8.02 20.31 -3.46
N ARG A 49 -9.08 20.40 -4.29
CA ARG A 49 -9.67 19.25 -4.96
C ARG A 49 -8.64 18.46 -5.76
N ARG A 50 -7.87 19.14 -6.63
CA ARG A 50 -6.81 18.51 -7.44
C ARG A 50 -5.75 17.82 -6.59
N SER A 51 -5.29 18.48 -5.52
CA SER A 51 -4.29 17.90 -4.63
C SER A 51 -4.77 16.61 -3.98
N TYR A 52 -6.03 16.56 -3.53
CA TYR A 52 -6.60 15.34 -2.96
C TYR A 52 -6.90 14.27 -4.01
N GLU A 53 -7.29 14.65 -5.23
CA GLU A 53 -7.46 13.72 -6.35
C GLU A 53 -6.13 13.03 -6.74
N ASP A 54 -5.01 13.77 -6.70
CA ASP A 54 -3.67 13.22 -6.94
C ASP A 54 -3.26 12.26 -5.81
N MET A 55 -3.52 12.62 -4.56
CA MET A 55 -3.31 11.72 -3.41
C MET A 55 -4.16 10.45 -3.52
N LEU A 56 -5.44 10.59 -3.90
CA LEU A 56 -6.36 9.48 -4.11
C LEU A 56 -5.82 8.51 -5.18
N ARG A 57 -5.32 9.05 -6.29
CA ARG A 57 -4.71 8.24 -7.36
C ARG A 57 -3.50 7.46 -6.86
N SER A 58 -2.58 8.12 -6.14
CA SER A 58 -1.41 7.46 -5.55
C SER A 58 -1.79 6.32 -4.61
N ARG A 59 -2.83 6.52 -3.78
CA ARG A 59 -3.34 5.49 -2.86
C ARG A 59 -3.98 4.31 -3.60
N GLN A 60 -4.71 4.56 -4.68
CA GLN A 60 -5.27 3.51 -5.53
C GLN A 60 -4.18 2.68 -6.21
N GLU A 61 -3.14 3.31 -6.75
CA GLU A 61 -2.00 2.62 -7.36
C GLU A 61 -1.25 1.74 -6.34
N MET A 62 -1.08 2.23 -5.11
CA MET A 62 -0.49 1.47 -4.01
C MET A 62 -1.35 0.27 -3.62
N LEU A 63 -2.67 0.45 -3.52
CA LEU A 63 -3.62 -0.62 -3.22
C LEU A 63 -3.56 -1.72 -4.29
N VAL A 64 -3.53 -1.35 -5.58
CA VAL A 64 -3.39 -2.31 -6.69
C VAL A 64 -2.08 -3.10 -6.56
N SER A 65 -0.99 -2.43 -6.21
CA SER A 65 0.31 -3.06 -6.03
C SER A 65 0.31 -4.08 -4.87
N LEU A 66 -0.31 -3.75 -3.74
CA LEU A 66 -0.40 -4.67 -2.60
C LEU A 66 -1.36 -5.83 -2.85
N LYS A 67 -2.50 -5.61 -3.52
CA LYS A 67 -3.40 -6.70 -3.94
C LYS A 67 -2.72 -7.67 -4.91
N ARG A 68 -1.87 -7.14 -5.79
CA ARG A 68 -1.03 -7.98 -6.66
C ARG A 68 -0.05 -8.82 -5.84
N GLN A 69 0.66 -8.22 -4.88
CA GLN A 69 1.56 -8.97 -3.98
C GLN A 69 0.82 -10.06 -3.19
N GLN A 70 -0.41 -9.79 -2.74
CA GLN A 70 -1.25 -10.77 -2.04
C GLN A 70 -1.57 -11.97 -2.94
N THR A 71 -1.91 -11.70 -4.20
CA THR A 71 -2.18 -12.73 -5.19
C THR A 71 -0.93 -13.58 -5.48
N GLU A 72 0.23 -12.94 -5.61
CA GLU A 72 1.51 -13.61 -5.84
C GLU A 72 1.95 -14.47 -4.65
N LEU A 73 1.69 -14.03 -3.41
CA LEU A 73 1.90 -14.82 -2.20
C LEU A 73 0.98 -16.04 -2.14
N ALA A 74 -0.32 -15.85 -2.39
CA ALA A 74 -1.30 -16.95 -2.40
C ALA A 74 -0.93 -18.06 -3.42
N GLN A 75 -0.42 -17.67 -4.59
CA GLN A 75 0.05 -18.64 -5.60
C GLN A 75 1.32 -19.38 -5.19
N LYS A 76 2.24 -18.73 -4.44
CA LYS A 76 3.47 -19.37 -3.94
C LYS A 76 3.19 -20.35 -2.79
N SER A 77 2.22 -20.06 -1.94
CA SER A 77 1.82 -20.94 -0.83
C SER A 77 1.11 -22.23 -1.29
N SER A 78 0.61 -22.27 -2.52
CA SER A 78 -0.13 -23.40 -3.09
C SER A 78 0.77 -24.42 -3.82
N LYS A 79 2.10 -24.28 -3.77
CA LYS A 79 3.07 -25.07 -4.54
C LYS A 79 4.09 -25.72 -3.64
#